data_AF-A0A177LPW8-F1
#
_entry.id   AF-A0A177LPW8-F1
#
_cell.length_a   1.000
_cell.length_b   1.000
_cell.length_c   1.000
_cell.angle_alpha   90.00
_cell.angle_beta   90.00
_cell.angle_gamma   90.00
#
_symmetry.space_group_name_H-M   'P 1'
#
loop_
_entity.id
_entity.type
_entity.pdbx_description
1 polymer ?
#
loop_
_entity_poly.entity_id
_entity_poly.type
_entity_poly.pdbx_seq_one_letter_code
_entity_poly.pdbx_strand_id
1 'polypeptide(L)'
;MEIFDIIIPILITGGAFMVFGILLMILFFLIDWLLPRTSFFIIDKVLLFGTFSLQLGVFLFLSALAGLSLSMAIDGLFAGEYILNFNRIGSSKTIITWEDRPFRFVFQTVVFIGFSAWIIRYLIKMFRDVYQKNRQKN
;
A
#
# COMPACT_ATOMS: atom_id res chain seq x y z
N MET A 1 -17.87 14.32 -8.05
CA MET A 1 -16.46 13.91 -7.89
C MET A 1 -16.51 12.44 -7.58
N GLU A 2 -16.06 11.60 -8.49
CA GLU A 2 -16.17 10.15 -8.31
C GLU A 2 -15.15 9.72 -7.24
N ILE A 3 -15.49 8.76 -6.40
CA ILE A 3 -14.59 8.25 -5.33
C ILE A 3 -13.23 7.82 -5.92
N PHE A 4 -13.23 7.35 -7.17
CA PHE A 4 -12.04 7.01 -7.95
C PHE A 4 -11.08 8.20 -8.17
N ASP A 5 -11.59 9.42 -8.32
CA ASP A 5 -10.78 10.64 -8.54
C ASP A 5 -9.89 10.96 -7.33
N ILE A 6 -10.28 10.51 -6.13
CA ILE A 6 -9.53 10.71 -4.88
C ILE A 6 -8.64 9.51 -4.59
N ILE A 7 -9.15 8.30 -4.79
CA ILE A 7 -8.43 7.06 -4.44
C ILE A 7 -7.23 6.82 -5.37
N ILE A 8 -7.37 7.07 -6.67
CA ILE A 8 -6.30 6.79 -7.64
C ILE A 8 -5.05 7.65 -7.37
N PRO A 9 -5.15 8.98 -7.16
CA PRO A 9 -3.98 9.78 -6.79
C PRO A 9 -3.29 9.32 -5.51
N ILE A 10 -4.03 8.91 -4.49
CA ILE A 10 -3.46 8.40 -3.23
C ILE A 10 -2.70 7.09 -3.48
N LEU A 11 -3.26 6.20 -4.30
CA LEU A 11 -2.62 4.94 -4.69
C LEU A 11 -1.33 5.17 -5.47
N ILE A 12 -1.33 6.09 -6.44
CA ILE A 12 -0.13 6.48 -7.20
C ILE A 12 0.92 7.10 -6.28
N THR A 13 0.51 8.00 -5.38
CA THR A 13 1.40 8.66 -4.43
C THR A 13 2.05 7.66 -3.48
N GLY A 14 1.26 6.73 -2.92
CA GLY A 14 1.77 5.63 -2.10
C GLY A 14 2.77 4.75 -2.86
N GLY A 15 2.44 4.40 -4.10
CA GLY A 15 3.35 3.68 -5.01
C GLY A 15 4.68 4.41 -5.25
N ALA A 16 4.62 5.71 -5.52
CA ALA A 16 5.81 6.55 -5.72
C ALA A 16 6.70 6.59 -4.47
N PHE A 17 6.10 6.73 -3.28
CA PHE A 17 6.85 6.68 -2.00
C PHE A 17 7.53 5.32 -1.78
N MET A 18 6.87 4.20 -2.10
CA MET A 18 7.50 2.88 -2.01
C MET A 18 8.69 2.75 -2.97
N VAL A 19 8.53 3.14 -4.24
CA VAL A 19 9.60 3.09 -5.24
C VAL A 19 10.79 3.96 -4.80
N PHE A 20 10.50 5.17 -4.35
CA PHE A 20 11.53 6.08 -3.85
C PHE A 20 12.28 5.51 -2.63
N GLY A 21 11.56 4.94 -1.65
CA GLY A 21 12.16 4.25 -0.51
C GLY A 21 13.06 3.08 -0.93
N ILE A 22 12.62 2.26 -1.88
CA ILE A 22 13.42 1.14 -2.43
C ILE A 22 14.67 1.66 -3.12
N LEU A 23 14.57 2.69 -3.96
CA LEU A 23 15.71 3.29 -4.64
C LEU A 23 16.74 3.83 -3.64
N LEU A 24 16.30 4.47 -2.56
CA LEU A 24 17.19 4.91 -1.48
C LEU A 24 17.90 3.74 -0.79
N MET A 25 17.18 2.64 -0.52
CA MET A 25 17.78 1.45 0.08
C MET A 25 18.79 0.75 -0.84
N ILE A 26 18.51 0.69 -2.15
CA ILE A 26 19.43 0.13 -3.15
C ILE A 26 20.68 1.01 -3.27
N LEU A 27 20.49 2.33 -3.43
CA LEU A 27 21.59 3.29 -3.50
C LEU A 27 22.47 3.18 -2.25
N PHE A 28 21.84 3.05 -1.08
CA PHE A 28 22.54 2.82 0.17
C PHE A 28 23.37 1.54 0.15
N PHE A 29 22.77 0.41 -0.23
CA PHE A 29 23.47 -0.88 -0.30
C PHE A 29 24.69 -0.81 -1.24
N LEU A 30 24.57 -0.04 -2.33
CA LEU A 30 25.65 0.17 -3.29
C LEU A 30 26.78 1.04 -2.71
N ILE A 31 26.44 2.07 -1.92
CA ILE A 31 27.42 2.93 -1.23
C ILE A 31 28.15 2.14 -0.14
N ASP A 32 27.44 1.37 0.68
CA ASP A 32 28.02 0.54 1.74
C ASP A 32 28.98 -0.51 1.15
N TRP A 33 28.59 -1.12 0.03
CA TRP A 33 29.45 -2.03 -0.73
C TRP A 33 30.72 -1.35 -1.29
N LEU A 34 30.61 -0.14 -1.84
CA LEU A 34 31.74 0.55 -2.47
C LEU A 34 32.69 1.20 -1.45
N LEU A 35 32.16 1.68 -0.33
CA LEU A 35 32.86 2.53 0.63
C LEU A 35 32.56 2.09 2.08
N PRO A 36 33.06 0.92 2.52
CA PRO A 36 32.76 0.35 3.84
C PRO A 36 33.33 1.14 5.04
N ARG A 37 33.88 2.35 4.83
CA ARG A 37 34.50 3.20 5.87
C ARG A 37 33.92 4.62 5.94
N THR A 38 32.90 4.96 5.16
CA THR A 38 32.26 6.28 5.26
C THR A 38 31.36 6.37 6.50
N SER A 39 31.23 7.59 7.03
CA SER A 39 30.62 7.89 8.33
C SER A 39 29.27 7.17 8.60
N PHE A 40 29.31 6.19 9.51
CA PHE A 40 28.16 5.42 10.02
C PHE A 40 26.95 6.30 10.39
N PHE A 41 27.18 7.55 10.80
CA PHE A 41 26.11 8.45 11.25
C PHE A 41 25.21 8.96 10.11
N ILE A 42 25.75 9.15 8.91
CA ILE A 42 24.95 9.57 7.74
C ILE A 42 24.19 8.37 7.17
N ILE A 43 24.85 7.21 7.18
CA ILE A 43 24.32 5.91 6.77
C ILE A 43 23.04 5.57 7.53
N ASP A 44 23.07 5.64 8.86
CA ASP A 44 21.90 5.32 9.69
C ASP A 44 20.71 6.25 9.42
N LYS A 45 20.97 7.54 9.18
CA LYS A 45 19.90 8.51 8.90
C LYS A 45 19.22 8.28 7.55
N VAL A 46 20.00 7.96 6.52
CA VAL A 46 19.46 7.68 5.18
C VAL A 46 18.64 6.39 5.19
N LEU A 47 19.13 5.35 5.86
CA LEU A 47 18.40 4.09 5.99
C LEU A 47 17.10 4.25 6.80
N LEU A 48 17.14 5.05 7.89
CA LEU A 48 15.96 5.42 8.65
C LEU A 48 14.95 6.18 7.80
N PHE A 49 15.41 7.12 6.96
CA PHE A 49 14.53 7.88 6.07
C PHE A 49 13.94 7.00 4.96
N GLY A 50 14.73 6.13 4.34
CA GLY A 50 14.26 5.18 3.33
C GLY A 50 13.22 4.22 3.87
N THR A 51 13.46 3.65 5.06
CA THR A 51 12.49 2.77 5.74
C THR A 51 11.21 3.52 6.13
N PHE A 52 11.31 4.75 6.64
CA PHE A 52 10.14 5.58 6.94
C PHE A 52 9.32 5.90 5.67
N SER A 53 10.00 6.28 4.59
CA SER A 53 9.38 6.56 3.28
C SER A 53 8.64 5.33 2.74
N LEU A 54 9.25 4.15 2.83
CA LEU A 54 8.67 2.90 2.40
C LEU A 54 7.45 2.52 3.24
N GLN A 55 7.52 2.67 4.57
CA GLN A 55 6.38 2.43 5.47
C GLN A 55 5.20 3.37 5.18
N LEU A 56 5.48 4.65 4.95
CA LEU A 56 4.45 5.63 4.58
C LEU A 56 3.82 5.29 3.22
N GLY A 57 4.65 4.91 2.24
CA GLY A 57 4.19 4.47 0.92
C GLY A 57 3.27 3.25 1.00
N VAL A 58 3.67 2.22 1.74
CA VAL A 58 2.86 1.01 1.98
C VAL A 58 1.55 1.37 2.68
N PHE A 59 1.58 2.25 3.69
CA PHE A 59 0.39 2.69 4.40
C PHE A 59 -0.63 3.35 3.46
N LEU A 60 -0.19 4.33 2.67
CA LEU A 60 -1.03 5.05 1.72
C LEU A 60 -1.58 4.12 0.63
N PHE A 61 -0.72 3.26 0.08
CA PHE A 61 -1.07 2.32 -0.96
C PHE A 61 -2.14 1.32 -0.50
N LEU A 62 -1.95 0.70 0.66
CA LEU A 62 -2.91 -0.27 1.19
C LEU A 62 -4.22 0.40 1.60
N SER A 63 -4.17 1.60 2.16
CA SER A 63 -5.40 2.35 2.53
C SER A 63 -6.23 2.70 1.30
N ALA A 64 -5.59 3.17 0.21
CA ALA A 64 -6.25 3.45 -1.05
C ALA A 64 -6.82 2.17 -1.69
N LEU A 65 -6.04 1.09 -1.69
CA LEU A 65 -6.47 -0.18 -2.27
C LEU A 65 -7.62 -0.83 -1.49
N ALA A 66 -7.63 -0.70 -0.16
CA ALA A 66 -8.75 -1.10 0.69
C ALA A 66 -10.00 -0.26 0.41
N GLY A 67 -9.85 1.07 0.26
CA GLY A 67 -10.95 1.96 -0.13
C GLY A 67 -11.54 1.61 -1.50
N LEU A 68 -10.68 1.29 -2.48
CA LEU A 68 -11.08 0.87 -3.81
C LEU A 68 -11.85 -0.45 -3.78
N SER A 69 -11.34 -1.43 -3.02
CA SER A 69 -11.98 -2.74 -2.84
C SER A 69 -13.34 -2.60 -2.15
N LEU A 70 -13.44 -1.73 -1.15
CA LEU A 70 -14.71 -1.45 -0.47
C LEU A 70 -15.71 -0.77 -1.41
N SER A 71 -15.29 0.24 -2.18
CA SER A 71 -16.14 0.91 -3.16
C SER A 71 -16.68 -0.10 -4.19
N MET A 72 -15.80 -0.93 -4.75
CA MET A 72 -16.19 -1.98 -5.70
C MET A 72 -17.14 -3.01 -5.08
N ALA A 73 -16.95 -3.36 -3.80
CA ALA A 73 -17.85 -4.28 -3.12
C ALA A 73 -19.23 -3.67 -2.86
N ILE A 74 -19.29 -2.37 -2.52
CA ILE A 74 -20.54 -1.62 -2.36
C ILE A 74 -21.27 -1.52 -3.70
N ASP A 75 -20.57 -1.13 -4.76
CA ASP A 75 -21.14 -1.04 -6.11
C ASP A 75 -21.63 -2.41 -6.59
N GLY A 76 -20.86 -3.47 -6.33
CA GLY A 76 -21.28 -4.85 -6.62
C GLY A 76 -22.51 -5.29 -5.83
N LEU A 77 -22.65 -4.89 -4.55
CA LEU A 77 -23.83 -5.16 -3.73
C LEU A 77 -25.08 -4.44 -4.26
N PHE A 78 -24.95 -3.18 -4.70
CA PHE A 78 -26.07 -2.40 -5.21
C PHE A 78 -26.49 -2.77 -6.63
N ALA A 79 -25.53 -3.09 -7.50
CA ALA A 79 -25.79 -3.43 -8.90
C ALA A 79 -26.15 -4.90 -9.13
N GLY A 80 -25.83 -5.80 -8.18
CA GLY A 80 -26.05 -7.25 -8.34
C GLY A 80 -25.16 -7.91 -9.40
N GLU A 81 -24.25 -7.15 -10.02
CA GLU A 81 -23.33 -7.61 -11.07
C GLU A 81 -21.97 -6.93 -10.93
N TYR A 82 -20.90 -7.68 -11.18
CA TYR A 82 -19.53 -7.18 -11.17
C TYR A 82 -18.96 -7.21 -12.58
N ILE A 83 -18.78 -6.05 -13.22
CA ILE A 83 -18.29 -5.95 -14.60
C ILE A 83 -16.80 -5.56 -14.57
N LEU A 84 -15.92 -6.53 -14.83
CA LEU A 84 -14.50 -6.25 -15.05
C LEU A 84 -14.23 -6.05 -16.53
N ASN A 85 -13.95 -4.80 -16.91
CA ASN A 85 -13.51 -4.44 -18.26
C ASN A 85 -11.98 -4.53 -18.35
N PHE A 86 -11.47 -5.69 -18.76
CA PHE A 86 -10.04 -5.82 -19.07
C PHE A 86 -9.78 -5.33 -20.49
N ASN A 87 -9.57 -4.03 -20.66
CA ASN A 87 -9.19 -3.49 -21.96
C ASN A 87 -7.67 -3.58 -22.11
N ARG A 88 -7.17 -4.68 -22.68
CA ARG A 88 -5.77 -4.73 -23.13
C ARG A 88 -5.62 -5.00 -24.62
N ILE A 89 -6.31 -5.98 -25.22
CA ILE A 89 -6.20 -6.27 -26.68
C ILE A 89 -7.52 -6.76 -27.33
N GLY A 90 -8.57 -7.00 -26.55
CA GLY A 90 -9.89 -7.37 -27.08
C GLY A 90 -10.95 -7.15 -26.01
N SER A 91 -12.04 -6.48 -26.38
CA SER A 91 -13.18 -6.16 -25.52
C SER A 91 -13.90 -7.43 -25.04
N SER A 92 -13.27 -8.15 -24.11
CA SER A 92 -13.88 -9.27 -23.40
C SER A 92 -14.39 -8.73 -22.07
N LYS A 93 -15.68 -8.37 -22.06
CA LYS A 93 -16.39 -8.05 -20.81
C LYS A 93 -16.52 -9.36 -20.04
N THR A 94 -15.77 -9.49 -18.95
CA THR A 94 -16.01 -10.60 -18.01
C THR A 94 -17.04 -10.08 -17.01
N ILE A 95 -18.29 -10.45 -17.24
CA ILE A 95 -19.38 -10.17 -16.31
C ILE A 95 -19.36 -11.31 -15.29
N ILE A 96 -19.07 -10.99 -14.04
CA ILE A 96 -19.19 -11.91 -12.91
C ILE A 96 -20.50 -11.55 -12.22
N THR A 97 -21.55 -12.33 -12.47
CA THR A 97 -22.82 -12.20 -11.77
C THR A 97 -22.69 -12.75 -10.35
N TRP A 98 -23.49 -12.21 -9.42
CA TRP A 98 -23.53 -12.71 -8.03
C TRP A 98 -23.98 -14.17 -7.93
N GLU A 99 -24.65 -14.71 -8.94
CA GLU A 99 -25.07 -16.12 -8.96
C GLU A 99 -23.88 -17.09 -9.09
N ASP A 100 -22.81 -16.70 -9.78
CA ASP A 100 -21.74 -17.66 -10.11
C ASP A 100 -20.67 -17.78 -9.01
N ARG A 101 -20.28 -16.69 -8.32
CA ARG A 101 -19.15 -16.69 -7.35
C ARG A 101 -19.27 -15.71 -6.16
N PRO A 102 -20.40 -15.64 -5.45
CA PRO A 102 -20.62 -14.64 -4.40
C PRO A 102 -19.67 -14.81 -3.22
N PHE A 103 -19.42 -16.06 -2.82
CA PHE A 103 -18.62 -16.38 -1.65
C PHE A 103 -17.13 -16.02 -1.82
N ARG A 104 -16.59 -16.18 -3.04
CA ARG A 104 -15.17 -15.92 -3.33
C ARG A 104 -14.87 -14.42 -3.31
N PHE A 105 -15.78 -13.60 -3.84
CA PHE A 105 -15.63 -12.15 -3.84
C PHE A 105 -15.75 -11.57 -2.42
N VAL A 106 -16.79 -11.96 -1.67
CA VAL A 106 -16.95 -11.55 -0.27
C VAL A 106 -15.75 -11.98 0.56
N PHE A 107 -15.26 -13.22 0.39
CA PHE A 107 -14.07 -13.70 1.08
C PHE A 107 -12.82 -12.89 0.72
N GLN A 108 -12.58 -12.60 -0.57
CA GLN A 108 -11.44 -11.78 -0.99
C GLN A 108 -11.52 -10.38 -0.39
N THR A 109 -12.69 -9.73 -0.44
CA THR A 109 -12.89 -8.40 0.14
C THR A 109 -12.67 -8.39 1.65
N VAL A 110 -13.23 -9.36 2.39
CA VAL A 110 -13.04 -9.48 3.85
C VAL A 110 -11.60 -9.75 4.22
N VAL A 111 -10.93 -10.67 3.52
CA VAL A 111 -9.50 -10.96 3.72
C VAL A 111 -8.66 -9.72 3.43
N PHE A 112 -8.99 -8.98 2.36
CA PHE A 112 -8.24 -7.79 1.98
C PHE A 112 -8.39 -6.65 2.99
N ILE A 113 -9.63 -6.40 3.44
CA ILE A 113 -9.92 -5.40 4.48
C ILE A 113 -9.26 -5.81 5.80
N GLY A 114 -9.40 -7.07 6.21
CA GLY A 114 -8.80 -7.60 7.43
C GLY A 114 -7.27 -7.51 7.42
N PHE A 115 -6.64 -7.89 6.31
CA PHE A 115 -5.19 -7.79 6.13
C PHE A 115 -4.72 -6.34 6.13
N SER A 116 -5.43 -5.44 5.44
CA SER A 116 -5.11 -4.02 5.41
C SER A 116 -5.24 -3.39 6.80
N ALA A 117 -6.30 -3.69 7.54
CA ALA A 117 -6.50 -3.22 8.91
C ALA A 117 -5.42 -3.76 9.86
N TRP A 118 -5.02 -5.03 9.69
CA TRP A 118 -3.94 -5.63 10.45
C TRP A 118 -2.59 -4.94 10.19
N ILE A 119 -2.24 -4.67 8.92
CA ILE A 119 -1.03 -3.92 8.57
C ILE A 119 -1.08 -2.50 9.14
N ILE A 120 -2.20 -1.79 8.99
CA ILE A 120 -2.38 -0.44 9.55
C ILE A 120 -2.13 -0.45 11.06
N ARG A 121 -2.74 -1.39 11.78
CA ARG A 121 -2.54 -1.54 13.23
C ARG A 121 -1.08 -1.83 13.57
N TYR A 122 -0.42 -2.70 12.80
CA TYR A 122 1.00 -3.02 12.98
C TYR A 122 1.89 -1.79 12.77
N LEU A 123 1.65 -1.01 11.70
CA LEU A 123 2.36 0.21 11.39
C LEU A 123 2.18 1.27 12.49
N ILE A 124 0.94 1.49 12.97
CA ILE A 124 0.66 2.42 14.08
C ILE A 124 1.44 2.01 15.33
N LYS A 125 1.46 0.72 15.67
CA LYS A 125 2.19 0.22 16.83
C LYS A 125 3.70 0.50 16.68
N MET A 126 4.26 0.18 15.52
CA MET A 126 5.67 0.42 15.22
C MET A 126 6.05 1.91 15.31
N PHE A 127 5.24 2.81 14.73
CA PHE A 127 5.47 4.26 14.84
C PHE A 127 5.41 4.74 16.30
N ARG A 128 4.46 4.21 17.09
CA ARG A 128 4.34 4.54 18.52
C ARG A 128 5.58 4.11 19.29
N ASP A 129 6.08 2.90 19.04
CA ASP A 129 7.25 2.35 19.71
C ASP A 129 8.52 3.15 19.34
N VAL A 130 8.68 3.54 18.07
CA VAL A 130 9.77 4.42 17.61
C VAL A 130 9.69 5.81 18.27
N TYR A 131 8.50 6.41 18.30
CA TYR A 131 8.29 7.71 18.93
C TYR A 131 8.62 7.69 20.43
N GLN A 132 8.17 6.65 21.15
CA GLN A 132 8.48 6.47 22.57
C GLN A 132 9.98 6.28 22.82
N LYS A 133 10.67 5.49 21.98
CA LYS A 133 12.12 5.27 22.08
C LYS A 133 12.93 6.56 21.87
N ASN A 134 12.48 7.44 20.97
CA ASN A 134 13.13 8.73 20.75
C ASN A 134 12.90 9.72 21.90
N ARG A 135 11.75 9.64 22.59
CA ARG A 135 11.44 10.52 23.73
C ARG A 135 12.22 10.19 25.00
N GLN A 136 12.74 8.98 25.14
CA GLN A 136 13.57 8.55 26.28
C GLN A 136 15.06 8.86 26.10
N LYS A 137 15.50 9.24 24.90
CA LYS A 137 16.89 9.60 24.58
C LYS A 137 17.19 11.11 24.69
N ASN A 138 16.16 11.94 24.79
CA ASN A 138 16.24 13.37 25.08
C ASN A 138 15.91 13.62 26.55
#